data_AF-A0A7V2VMP7-F1
#
_entry.id   AF-A0A7V2VMP7-F1
#
_cell.length_a   1.000
_cell.length_b   1.000
_cell.length_c   1.000
_cell.angle_alpha   90.00
_cell.angle_beta   90.00
_cell.angle_gamma   90.00
#
_symmetry.space_group_name_H-M   'P 1'
#
loop_
_entity.id
_entity.type
_entity.pdbx_description
1 polymer ?
#
loop_
_entity_poly.entity_id
_entity_poly.type
_entity_poly.pdbx_seq_one_letter_code
_entity_poly.pdbx_strand_id
1 'polypeptide(L)'
;MMELLRLCGYEAQEIESELPRVKKAFNKLGITAQDIERAKQRLNKYYGVELKGVRKILRLCIQELVNWTLAKEEGKTKFIYSFMATGFFDTIAYAVLSKSKEVYVGSLNSLHHTVLGSIFEKIVPILEAAEKRWLKAGAVAHCGNVKTTVGLIALDVIPKPDLLVNSGVLCETAPKTIDLLHELYGIPPFCYDTCQDRDIREYPEATKRIADLLLKSSRRLTRRIEEIVGFEITDDMVREANEARRQLGKAIDAVQNLVSGSDPLVISANHQSLWTQLLFLPMGKDRLPEALDAINTLYEELQERVNNGVGVVEKGAPRIVAILPSHYTDPSLDYMVGEMGMALVSTDMSFPISDVGDLKDSYEKLSVDGVQTSIHNSLARRVTSITEGCKKLKVDGVMDRFHIGCRTVTADALMIKDAITKELGIPVLLVERDDFDPRVCNHQQYQKSLEVFRAMLTGSRQNK
;
A
#
# COMPACT_ATOMS: atom_id res chain seq x y z
N MET A 1 -17.28 3.16 20.86
CA MET A 1 -17.67 3.51 19.47
C MET A 1 -17.54 5.01 19.19
N MET A 2 -18.31 5.90 19.83
CA MET A 2 -18.24 7.34 19.53
C MET A 2 -16.83 7.92 19.75
N GLU A 3 -16.17 7.52 20.83
CA GLU A 3 -14.77 7.88 21.10
C GLU A 3 -13.81 7.41 19.99
N LEU A 4 -13.99 6.18 19.50
CA LEU A 4 -13.21 5.67 18.37
C LEU A 4 -13.41 6.55 17.12
N LEU A 5 -14.65 6.92 16.80
CA LEU A 5 -14.93 7.80 15.67
C LEU A 5 -14.30 9.18 15.84
N ARG A 6 -14.28 9.75 17.06
CA ARG A 6 -13.57 11.00 17.34
C ARG A 6 -12.05 10.87 17.16
N LEU A 7 -11.46 9.75 17.59
CA LEU A 7 -10.04 9.45 17.35
C LEU A 7 -9.74 9.33 15.85
N CYS A 8 -10.70 8.81 15.06
CA CYS A 8 -10.63 8.79 13.60
C CYS A 8 -11.10 10.08 12.94
N GLY A 9 -11.23 11.21 13.65
CA GLY A 9 -11.51 12.52 13.04
C GLY A 9 -12.94 12.77 12.57
N TYR A 10 -13.92 11.99 13.01
CA TYR A 10 -15.33 12.31 12.76
C TYR A 10 -15.78 13.50 13.60
N GLU A 11 -16.45 14.46 12.96
CA GLU A 11 -17.08 15.60 13.63
C GLU A 11 -18.37 15.17 14.36
N ALA A 12 -18.83 15.96 15.32
CA ALA A 12 -19.99 15.59 16.15
C ALA A 12 -21.25 15.28 15.33
N GLN A 13 -21.53 16.09 14.30
CA GLN A 13 -22.67 15.91 13.39
C GLN A 13 -22.51 14.65 12.52
N GLU A 14 -21.29 14.35 12.06
CA GLU A 14 -21.01 13.14 11.29
C GLU A 14 -21.17 11.89 12.15
N ILE A 15 -20.77 11.94 13.43
CA ILE A 15 -20.99 10.83 14.36
C ILE A 15 -22.49 10.58 14.52
N GLU A 16 -23.29 11.63 14.67
CA GLU A 16 -24.74 11.47 14.83
C GLU A 16 -25.38 10.77 13.61
N SER A 17 -25.01 11.18 12.39
CA SER A 17 -25.57 10.61 11.16
C SER A 17 -25.02 9.22 10.81
N GLU A 18 -23.72 9.00 10.99
CA GLU A 18 -23.04 7.78 10.52
C GLU A 18 -23.01 6.65 11.56
N LEU A 19 -23.20 6.94 12.85
CA LEU A 19 -23.11 5.92 13.91
C LEU A 19 -24.00 4.69 13.67
N PRO A 20 -25.25 4.80 13.17
CA PRO A 20 -26.05 3.63 12.83
C PRO A 20 -25.41 2.77 11.73
N ARG A 21 -24.89 3.38 10.66
CA ARG A 21 -24.21 2.69 9.55
C ARG A 21 -22.93 2.01 10.02
N VAL A 22 -22.10 2.73 10.78
CA VAL A 22 -20.87 2.20 11.38
C VAL A 22 -21.17 0.98 12.27
N LYS A 23 -22.16 1.08 13.17
CA LYS A 23 -22.56 -0.05 14.03
C LYS A 23 -22.99 -1.26 13.20
N LYS A 24 -23.80 -1.04 12.16
CA LYS A 24 -24.27 -2.12 11.28
C LYS A 24 -23.10 -2.81 10.57
N ALA A 25 -22.19 -2.04 9.98
CA ALA A 25 -21.01 -2.58 9.31
C ALA A 25 -20.09 -3.32 10.28
N PHE A 26 -19.81 -2.75 11.45
CA PHE A 26 -18.94 -3.37 12.44
C PHE A 26 -19.51 -4.69 12.96
N ASN A 27 -20.82 -4.76 13.18
CA ASN A 27 -21.49 -6.00 13.56
C ASN A 27 -21.33 -7.09 12.49
N LYS A 28 -21.46 -6.75 11.20
CA LYS A 28 -21.25 -7.70 10.09
C LYS A 28 -19.81 -8.19 10.01
N LEU A 29 -18.85 -7.32 10.29
CA LEU A 29 -17.42 -7.64 10.34
C LEU A 29 -17.02 -8.36 11.65
N GLY A 30 -17.97 -8.60 12.55
CA GLY A 30 -17.74 -9.21 13.85
C GLY A 30 -16.84 -8.36 14.77
N ILE A 31 -16.79 -7.04 14.59
CA ILE A 31 -16.03 -6.13 15.45
C ILE A 31 -16.80 -5.95 16.76
N THR A 32 -16.23 -6.49 17.84
CA THR A 32 -16.82 -6.48 19.18
C THR A 32 -16.46 -5.22 19.96
N ALA A 33 -17.07 -5.03 21.13
CA ALA A 33 -16.69 -3.95 22.05
C ALA A 33 -15.22 -4.06 22.49
N GLN A 34 -14.70 -5.28 22.70
CA GLN A 34 -13.30 -5.50 23.05
C GLN A 34 -12.37 -5.10 21.90
N ASP A 35 -12.75 -5.41 20.66
CA ASP A 35 -11.99 -5.00 19.48
C ASP A 35 -11.94 -3.48 19.35
N ILE A 36 -13.04 -2.78 19.68
CA ILE A 36 -13.09 -1.31 19.70
C ILE A 36 -12.15 -0.73 20.77
N GLU A 37 -12.13 -1.29 21.98
CA GLU A 37 -11.20 -0.84 23.03
C GLU A 37 -9.74 -1.05 22.61
N ARG A 38 -9.42 -2.22 22.02
CA ARG A 38 -8.10 -2.49 21.45
C ARG A 38 -7.74 -1.50 20.35
N ALA A 39 -8.67 -1.20 19.44
CA ALA A 39 -8.45 -0.22 18.38
C ALA A 39 -8.13 1.18 18.93
N LYS A 40 -8.83 1.64 19.97
CA LYS A 40 -8.52 2.92 20.62
C LYS A 40 -7.11 2.94 21.21
N GLN A 41 -6.70 1.87 21.89
CA GLN A 41 -5.35 1.75 22.45
C GLN A 41 -4.29 1.79 21.35
N ARG A 42 -4.51 1.03 20.27
CA ARG A 42 -3.60 0.96 19.12
C ARG A 42 -3.51 2.30 18.38
N LEU A 43 -4.63 2.98 18.18
CA LEU A 43 -4.66 4.32 17.58
C LEU A 43 -3.85 5.33 18.40
N ASN A 44 -4.05 5.40 19.71
CA ASN A 44 -3.28 6.32 20.56
C ASN A 44 -1.80 5.96 20.67
N LYS A 45 -1.45 4.67 20.57
CA LYS A 45 -0.06 4.21 20.69
C LYS A 45 0.74 4.38 19.40
N TYR A 46 0.18 3.92 18.28
CA TYR A 46 0.93 3.77 17.04
C TYR A 46 0.67 4.91 16.05
N TYR A 47 -0.41 5.68 16.21
CA TYR A 47 -0.77 6.73 15.28
C TYR A 47 -0.78 8.10 15.96
N GLY A 48 -0.27 9.10 15.26
CA GLY A 48 -0.23 10.49 15.68
C GLY A 48 -1.61 11.12 15.57
N VAL A 49 -2.56 10.63 16.37
CA VAL A 49 -3.97 11.08 16.38
C VAL A 49 -4.13 12.52 16.91
N GLU A 50 -3.07 13.12 17.44
CA GLU A 50 -2.99 14.56 17.68
C GLU A 50 -3.02 15.39 16.38
N LEU A 51 -2.48 14.83 15.28
CA LEU A 51 -2.47 15.46 13.96
C LEU A 51 -3.85 15.36 13.30
N LYS A 52 -4.41 16.50 12.89
CA LYS A 52 -5.69 16.55 12.18
C LYS A 52 -5.60 15.81 10.85
N GLY A 53 -4.48 15.94 10.12
CA GLY A 53 -4.27 15.25 8.85
C GLY A 53 -4.35 13.72 9.00
N VAL A 54 -3.68 13.16 10.01
CA VAL A 54 -3.74 11.71 10.34
C VAL A 54 -5.18 11.29 10.61
N ARG A 55 -5.90 12.04 11.45
CA ARG A 55 -7.30 11.74 11.78
C ARG A 55 -8.22 11.79 10.55
N LYS A 56 -8.07 12.78 9.66
CA LYS A 56 -8.85 12.85 8.41
C LYS A 56 -8.60 11.64 7.51
N ILE A 57 -7.36 11.16 7.39
CA ILE A 57 -7.05 9.94 6.61
C ILE A 57 -7.69 8.70 7.25
N LEU A 58 -7.60 8.56 8.58
CA LEU A 58 -8.26 7.49 9.31
C LEU A 58 -9.78 7.51 9.11
N ARG A 59 -10.41 8.70 9.12
CA ARG A 59 -11.83 8.87 8.80
C ARG A 59 -12.18 8.25 7.45
N LEU A 60 -11.44 8.63 6.40
CA LEU A 60 -11.66 8.15 5.03
C LEU A 60 -11.55 6.61 4.95
N CYS A 61 -10.61 6.02 5.69
CA CYS A 61 -10.46 4.57 5.77
C CYS A 61 -11.65 3.89 6.46
N ILE A 62 -12.12 4.39 7.61
CA ILE A 62 -13.28 3.81 8.30
C ILE A 62 -14.56 3.99 7.47
N GLN A 63 -14.78 5.18 6.90
CA GLN A 63 -15.90 5.44 5.99
C GLN A 63 -15.90 4.46 4.82
N GLU A 64 -14.74 4.21 4.22
CA GLU A 64 -14.68 3.32 3.07
C GLU A 64 -14.91 1.85 3.44
N LEU A 65 -14.43 1.41 4.61
CA LEU A 65 -14.75 0.08 5.10
C LEU A 65 -16.27 -0.11 5.30
N VAL A 66 -16.94 0.92 5.83
CA VAL A 66 -18.40 0.93 5.99
C VAL A 66 -19.09 0.89 4.63
N ASN A 67 -18.70 1.75 3.69
CA ASN A 67 -19.24 1.78 2.33
C ASN A 67 -19.09 0.42 1.65
N TRP A 68 -17.94 -0.23 1.78
CA TRP A 68 -17.70 -1.55 1.21
C TRP A 68 -18.63 -2.61 1.82
N THR A 69 -18.71 -2.63 3.14
CA THR A 69 -19.49 -3.63 3.90
C THR A 69 -20.99 -3.51 3.62
N LEU A 70 -21.47 -2.28 3.39
CA LEU A 70 -22.89 -2.00 3.15
C LEU A 70 -23.24 -1.83 1.67
N ALA A 71 -22.25 -1.90 0.77
CA ALA A 71 -22.41 -1.58 -0.65
C ALA A 71 -23.65 -2.21 -1.31
N LYS A 72 -23.85 -3.53 -1.14
CA LYS A 72 -25.03 -4.24 -1.68
C LYS A 72 -26.35 -3.70 -1.13
N GLU A 73 -26.40 -3.41 0.17
CA GLU A 73 -27.61 -2.92 0.85
C GLU A 73 -27.92 -1.46 0.49
N GLU A 74 -26.89 -0.72 0.11
CA GLU A 74 -26.97 0.69 -0.28
C GLU A 74 -27.09 0.87 -1.80
N GLY A 75 -27.51 -0.19 -2.50
CA GLY A 75 -27.90 -0.13 -3.91
C GLY A 75 -26.77 -0.29 -4.91
N LYS A 76 -25.55 -0.69 -4.49
CA LYS A 76 -24.51 -1.09 -5.44
C LYS A 76 -24.90 -2.43 -6.09
N THR A 77 -24.93 -2.44 -7.42
CA THR A 77 -25.37 -3.59 -8.22
C THR A 77 -24.22 -4.29 -8.93
N LYS A 78 -23.10 -3.60 -9.14
CA LYS A 78 -21.91 -4.12 -9.84
C LYS A 78 -20.66 -3.96 -9.01
N PHE A 79 -19.82 -4.99 -9.00
CA PHE A 79 -18.62 -5.09 -8.18
C PHE A 79 -17.43 -5.52 -9.01
N ILE A 80 -16.45 -4.64 -9.19
CA ILE A 80 -15.21 -4.94 -9.91
C ILE A 80 -14.05 -4.70 -8.96
N TYR A 81 -13.23 -5.72 -8.72
CA TYR A 81 -12.14 -5.59 -7.77
C TYR A 81 -10.81 -5.85 -8.42
N SER A 82 -9.80 -5.06 -8.02
CA SER A 82 -8.42 -5.39 -8.34
C SER A 82 -7.73 -6.08 -7.18
N PHE A 83 -6.83 -6.98 -7.56
CA PHE A 83 -5.85 -7.60 -6.70
C PHE A 83 -4.50 -7.48 -7.38
N MET A 84 -3.61 -6.64 -6.83
CA MET A 84 -2.26 -6.39 -7.39
C MET A 84 -2.31 -5.95 -8.87
N ALA A 85 -3.30 -5.14 -9.22
CA ALA A 85 -3.29 -4.39 -10.48
C ALA A 85 -2.38 -3.17 -10.34
N THR A 86 -1.83 -2.72 -11.48
CA THR A 86 -1.05 -1.50 -11.63
C THR A 86 -1.92 -0.25 -11.46
N GLY A 87 -1.28 0.91 -11.28
CA GLY A 87 -1.96 2.20 -11.10
C GLY A 87 -2.90 2.59 -12.25
N PHE A 88 -2.78 1.96 -13.42
CA PHE A 88 -3.74 2.09 -14.52
C PHE A 88 -5.17 1.73 -14.08
N PHE A 89 -5.33 0.62 -13.35
CA PHE A 89 -6.65 0.18 -12.88
C PHE A 89 -7.30 1.23 -11.98
N ASP A 90 -6.52 1.85 -11.08
CA ASP A 90 -7.06 2.82 -10.14
C ASP A 90 -7.53 4.11 -10.84
N THR A 91 -6.92 4.47 -11.99
CA THR A 91 -7.41 5.55 -12.86
C THR A 91 -8.73 5.19 -13.52
N ILE A 92 -8.86 3.96 -14.05
CA ILE A 92 -10.14 3.49 -14.60
C ILE A 92 -11.22 3.40 -13.51
N ALA A 93 -10.86 2.94 -12.32
CA ALA A 93 -11.75 2.89 -11.17
C ALA A 93 -12.30 4.28 -10.82
N TYR A 94 -11.42 5.30 -10.78
CA TYR A 94 -11.83 6.68 -10.55
C TYR A 94 -12.81 7.19 -11.61
N ALA A 95 -12.55 6.92 -12.89
CA ALA A 95 -13.42 7.32 -13.99
C ALA A 95 -14.82 6.70 -13.86
N VAL A 96 -14.88 5.40 -13.56
CA VAL A 96 -16.13 4.65 -13.37
C VAL A 96 -16.91 5.17 -12.15
N LEU A 97 -16.25 5.35 -10.99
CA LEU A 97 -16.88 5.86 -9.77
C LEU A 97 -17.36 7.32 -9.91
N SER A 98 -16.71 8.11 -10.76
CA SER A 98 -17.13 9.49 -11.06
C SER A 98 -18.37 9.56 -11.95
N LYS A 99 -18.64 8.48 -12.70
CA LYS A 99 -19.76 8.38 -13.65
C LYS A 99 -20.98 7.68 -13.04
N SER A 100 -20.78 6.61 -12.26
CA SER A 100 -21.86 5.78 -11.75
C SER A 100 -21.79 5.58 -10.23
N LYS A 101 -22.92 5.84 -9.56
CA LYS A 101 -23.11 5.53 -8.14
C LYS A 101 -23.58 4.11 -7.91
N GLU A 102 -23.94 3.34 -8.94
CA GLU A 102 -24.41 1.95 -8.81
C GLU A 102 -23.26 0.92 -8.87
N VAL A 103 -22.11 1.33 -9.38
CA VAL A 103 -20.91 0.49 -9.46
C VAL A 103 -20.04 0.71 -8.22
N TYR A 104 -19.41 -0.36 -7.77
CA TYR A 104 -18.31 -0.32 -6.83
C TYR A 104 -17.07 -0.92 -7.52
N VAL A 105 -16.00 -0.14 -7.60
CA VAL A 105 -14.75 -0.56 -8.23
C VAL A 105 -13.52 -0.10 -7.45
N GLY A 106 -12.57 -1.01 -7.18
CA GLY A 106 -11.34 -0.63 -6.48
C GLY A 106 -10.50 -1.80 -5.95
N SER A 107 -9.42 -1.47 -5.23
CA SER A 107 -8.43 -2.43 -4.72
C SER A 107 -8.87 -3.06 -3.39
N LEU A 108 -8.87 -4.40 -3.34
CA LEU A 108 -9.45 -5.16 -2.23
C LEU A 108 -8.69 -5.06 -0.91
N ASN A 109 -7.39 -5.25 -0.94
CA ASN A 109 -6.71 -5.75 0.26
C ASN A 109 -6.19 -4.63 1.16
N SER A 110 -5.64 -3.55 0.59
CA SER A 110 -4.93 -2.50 1.35
C SER A 110 -5.80 -1.87 2.44
N LEU A 111 -7.09 -1.66 2.15
CA LEU A 111 -8.05 -1.12 3.13
C LEU A 111 -8.27 -2.09 4.30
N HIS A 112 -8.51 -3.37 3.99
CA HIS A 112 -8.75 -4.40 5.01
C HIS A 112 -7.49 -4.64 5.85
N HIS A 113 -6.30 -4.56 5.25
CA HIS A 113 -5.06 -4.63 6.01
C HIS A 113 -4.92 -3.48 6.99
N THR A 114 -5.15 -2.25 6.52
CA THR A 114 -5.06 -1.05 7.36
C THR A 114 -6.08 -1.09 8.48
N VAL A 115 -7.36 -1.29 8.16
CA VAL A 115 -8.42 -1.20 9.15
C VAL A 115 -8.51 -2.48 9.98
N LEU A 116 -8.74 -3.64 9.37
CA LEU A 116 -8.91 -4.89 10.11
C LEU A 116 -7.59 -5.39 10.69
N GLY A 117 -6.47 -5.25 9.99
CA GLY A 117 -5.15 -5.61 10.51
C GLY A 117 -4.62 -4.58 11.49
N SER A 118 -4.21 -3.42 10.99
CA SER A 118 -3.41 -2.48 11.77
C SER A 118 -4.20 -1.80 12.90
N ILE A 119 -5.47 -1.43 12.67
CA ILE A 119 -6.31 -0.76 13.68
C ILE A 119 -6.97 -1.77 14.62
N PHE A 120 -7.69 -2.77 14.08
CA PHE A 120 -8.47 -3.71 14.91
C PHE A 120 -7.74 -4.99 15.29
N GLU A 121 -6.62 -5.36 14.67
CA GLU A 121 -5.90 -6.61 14.92
C GLU A 121 -6.78 -7.87 14.73
N LYS A 122 -7.59 -7.86 13.66
CA LYS A 122 -8.54 -8.91 13.26
C LYS A 122 -8.26 -9.49 11.88
N ILE A 123 -7.06 -9.32 11.31
CA ILE A 123 -6.77 -9.92 9.99
C ILE A 123 -6.60 -11.45 10.06
N VAL A 124 -6.12 -11.99 11.19
CA VAL A 124 -5.77 -13.42 11.30
C VAL A 124 -6.93 -14.37 10.96
N PRO A 125 -8.16 -14.19 11.48
CA PRO A 125 -9.29 -15.05 11.10
C PRO A 125 -9.58 -15.07 9.59
N ILE A 126 -9.32 -13.96 8.88
CA ILE A 126 -9.46 -13.89 7.42
C ILE A 126 -8.37 -14.73 6.75
N LEU A 127 -7.12 -14.63 7.21
CA LEU A 127 -6.01 -15.44 6.71
C LEU A 127 -6.25 -16.94 6.95
N GLU A 128 -6.74 -17.31 8.14
CA GLU A 128 -7.07 -18.70 8.49
C GLU A 128 -8.23 -19.25 7.66
N ALA A 129 -9.21 -18.42 7.32
CA ALA A 129 -10.29 -18.84 6.42
C ALA A 129 -9.76 -19.20 5.04
N ALA A 130 -8.73 -18.49 4.55
CA ALA A 130 -8.04 -18.83 3.32
C ALA A 130 -7.22 -20.14 3.43
N GLU A 131 -6.58 -20.34 4.59
CA GLU A 131 -5.77 -21.52 4.90
C GLU A 131 -6.61 -22.81 4.99
N LYS A 132 -7.86 -22.70 5.44
CA LYS A 132 -8.85 -23.79 5.43
C LYS A 132 -9.35 -24.13 4.02
N ARG A 133 -8.91 -23.40 3.00
CA ARG A 133 -9.20 -23.70 1.59
C ARG A 133 -7.99 -24.40 0.96
N TRP A 134 -7.24 -23.71 0.10
CA TRP A 134 -6.10 -24.29 -0.63
C TRP A 134 -4.78 -23.55 -0.40
N LEU A 135 -4.80 -22.41 0.30
CA LEU A 135 -3.58 -21.70 0.66
C LEU A 135 -2.92 -22.36 1.86
N LYS A 136 -1.60 -22.44 1.86
CA LYS A 136 -0.80 -22.99 2.97
C LYS A 136 -0.26 -21.88 3.87
N ALA A 137 -0.22 -22.17 5.18
CA ALA A 137 0.56 -21.45 6.18
C ALA A 137 1.96 -22.09 6.38
N GLY A 138 2.83 -21.46 7.18
CA GLY A 138 4.13 -22.02 7.59
C GLY A 138 5.32 -21.64 6.69
N ALA A 139 6.41 -22.42 6.74
CA ALA A 139 7.70 -22.07 6.13
C ALA A 139 7.70 -22.02 4.58
N VAL A 140 6.73 -22.65 3.93
CA VAL A 140 6.44 -22.50 2.49
C VAL A 140 5.01 -21.97 2.36
N ALA A 141 4.78 -20.77 2.89
CA ALA A 141 3.48 -20.11 2.93
C ALA A 141 3.19 -19.33 1.65
N HIS A 142 1.90 -19.20 1.34
CA HIS A 142 1.43 -18.18 0.42
C HIS A 142 1.45 -16.82 1.13
N CYS A 143 1.86 -15.78 0.40
CA CYS A 143 1.82 -14.38 0.84
C CYS A 143 0.51 -14.03 1.56
N GLY A 144 0.59 -13.35 2.71
CA GLY A 144 -0.59 -12.90 3.45
C GLY A 144 -1.54 -12.02 2.64
N ASN A 145 -1.05 -11.29 1.63
CA ASN A 145 -1.88 -10.50 0.71
C ASN A 145 -2.84 -11.39 -0.10
N VAL A 146 -2.31 -12.47 -0.68
CA VAL A 146 -3.08 -13.47 -1.44
C VAL A 146 -4.11 -14.14 -0.54
N LYS A 147 -3.69 -14.52 0.68
CA LYS A 147 -4.58 -15.11 1.69
C LYS A 147 -5.72 -14.16 2.07
N THR A 148 -5.45 -12.86 2.14
CA THR A 148 -6.48 -11.86 2.47
C THR A 148 -7.62 -11.87 1.45
N THR A 149 -7.33 -11.83 0.14
CA THR A 149 -8.36 -11.87 -0.90
C THR A 149 -9.23 -13.12 -0.80
N VAL A 150 -8.59 -14.29 -0.69
CA VAL A 150 -9.31 -15.55 -0.59
C VAL A 150 -10.15 -15.62 0.69
N GLY A 151 -9.59 -15.18 1.81
CA GLY A 151 -10.28 -15.14 3.10
C GLY A 151 -11.52 -14.25 3.09
N LEU A 152 -11.41 -13.05 2.50
CA LEU A 152 -12.53 -12.10 2.39
C LEU A 152 -13.70 -12.69 1.60
N ILE A 153 -13.40 -13.38 0.49
CA ILE A 153 -14.41 -14.07 -0.35
C ILE A 153 -14.97 -15.29 0.39
N ALA A 154 -14.10 -16.11 1.00
CA ALA A 154 -14.49 -17.35 1.66
C ALA A 154 -15.38 -17.14 2.89
N LEU A 155 -15.30 -15.96 3.52
CA LEU A 155 -16.11 -15.56 4.67
C LEU A 155 -17.31 -14.68 4.28
N ASP A 156 -17.53 -14.39 2.99
CA ASP A 156 -18.55 -13.46 2.50
C ASP A 156 -18.47 -12.07 3.17
N VAL A 157 -17.24 -11.63 3.50
CA VAL A 157 -16.97 -10.30 4.08
C VAL A 157 -17.19 -9.22 3.03
N ILE A 158 -16.87 -9.54 1.78
CA ILE A 158 -17.07 -8.66 0.63
C ILE A 158 -18.13 -9.23 -0.30
N PRO A 159 -18.91 -8.38 -0.98
CA PRO A 159 -19.74 -8.79 -2.11
C PRO A 159 -18.98 -9.66 -3.12
N LYS A 160 -19.55 -10.79 -3.56
CA LYS A 160 -19.01 -11.52 -4.71
C LYS A 160 -18.88 -10.58 -5.93
N PRO A 161 -17.69 -10.43 -6.54
CA PRO A 161 -17.48 -9.54 -7.67
C PRO A 161 -18.00 -10.09 -9.00
N ASP A 162 -18.38 -9.19 -9.90
CA ASP A 162 -18.61 -9.43 -11.32
C ASP A 162 -17.30 -9.60 -12.10
N LEU A 163 -16.18 -9.07 -11.57
CA LEU A 163 -14.84 -9.21 -12.15
C LEU A 163 -13.75 -9.12 -11.09
N LEU A 164 -12.79 -10.04 -11.12
CA LEU A 164 -11.51 -9.93 -10.42
C LEU A 164 -10.40 -9.62 -11.42
N VAL A 165 -9.76 -8.46 -11.24
CA VAL A 165 -8.67 -7.98 -12.08
C VAL A 165 -7.34 -8.18 -11.39
N ASN A 166 -6.36 -8.72 -12.10
CA ASN A 166 -4.98 -8.84 -11.63
C ASN A 166 -4.01 -8.44 -12.74
N SER A 167 -2.79 -8.08 -12.38
CA SER A 167 -1.66 -7.98 -13.30
C SER A 167 -0.63 -9.07 -13.00
N GLY A 168 -0.12 -9.74 -14.03
CA GLY A 168 0.97 -10.70 -13.92
C GLY A 168 2.35 -10.06 -13.71
N VAL A 169 2.41 -8.75 -13.42
CA VAL A 169 3.66 -7.98 -13.39
C VAL A 169 4.55 -8.41 -12.24
N LEU A 170 4.00 -8.59 -11.04
CA LEU A 170 4.81 -8.74 -9.81
C LEU A 170 5.12 -10.18 -9.44
N CYS A 171 4.14 -11.06 -9.61
CA CYS A 171 4.27 -12.46 -9.23
C CYS A 171 3.26 -13.32 -10.00
N GLU A 172 3.57 -14.61 -10.06
CA GLU A 172 2.75 -15.67 -10.65
C GLU A 172 1.64 -16.16 -9.70
N THR A 173 1.82 -15.98 -8.40
CA THR A 173 0.89 -16.49 -7.39
C THR A 173 -0.45 -15.73 -7.42
N ALA A 174 -0.41 -14.42 -7.66
CA ALA A 174 -1.61 -13.59 -7.69
C ALA A 174 -2.58 -13.92 -8.85
N PRO A 175 -2.14 -14.01 -10.13
CA PRO A 175 -3.04 -14.40 -11.23
C PRO A 175 -3.57 -15.83 -11.04
N LYS A 176 -2.74 -16.77 -10.57
CA LYS A 176 -3.21 -18.14 -10.30
C LYS A 176 -4.24 -18.20 -9.18
N THR A 177 -4.21 -17.25 -8.24
CA THR A 177 -5.22 -17.18 -7.19
C THR A 177 -6.58 -16.75 -7.74
N ILE A 178 -6.62 -15.79 -8.68
CA ILE A 178 -7.91 -15.39 -9.29
C ILE A 178 -8.44 -16.47 -10.26
N ASP A 179 -7.57 -17.22 -10.94
CA ASP A 179 -7.96 -18.42 -11.72
C ASP A 179 -8.63 -19.45 -10.78
N LEU A 180 -8.06 -19.66 -9.59
CA LEU A 180 -8.59 -20.61 -8.64
C LEU A 180 -9.94 -20.14 -8.04
N LEU A 181 -10.08 -18.84 -7.78
CA LEU A 181 -11.36 -18.23 -7.37
C LEU A 181 -12.42 -18.33 -8.47
N HIS A 182 -12.03 -18.33 -9.74
CA HIS A 182 -12.92 -18.62 -10.86
C HIS A 182 -13.48 -20.04 -10.78
N GLU A 183 -12.60 -21.04 -10.70
CA GLU A 183 -12.99 -22.45 -10.66
C GLU A 183 -13.88 -22.77 -9.46
N LEU A 184 -13.59 -22.21 -8.28
CA LEU A 184 -14.29 -22.57 -7.05
C LEU A 184 -15.54 -21.74 -6.77
N TYR A 185 -15.55 -20.48 -7.17
CA TYR A 185 -16.64 -19.56 -6.83
C TYR A 185 -17.37 -19.02 -8.05
N GLY A 186 -16.95 -19.37 -9.27
CA GLY A 186 -17.54 -18.85 -10.51
C GLY A 186 -17.39 -17.34 -10.62
N ILE A 187 -16.25 -16.80 -10.14
CA ILE A 187 -15.93 -15.38 -10.24
C ILE A 187 -15.15 -15.14 -11.53
N PRO A 188 -15.59 -14.26 -12.44
CA PRO A 188 -14.84 -14.01 -13.68
C PRO A 188 -13.46 -13.40 -13.41
N PRO A 189 -12.35 -14.04 -13.84
CA PRO A 189 -11.02 -13.48 -13.71
C PRO A 189 -10.66 -12.67 -14.95
N PHE A 190 -9.81 -11.65 -14.76
CA PHE A 190 -9.15 -10.95 -15.84
C PHE A 190 -7.71 -10.62 -15.45
N CYS A 191 -6.76 -11.35 -16.04
CA CYS A 191 -5.35 -10.99 -15.94
C CYS A 191 -5.00 -10.14 -17.17
N TYR A 192 -4.57 -8.90 -16.95
CA TYR A 192 -4.03 -8.08 -18.03
C TYR A 192 -2.51 -8.19 -18.02
N ASP A 193 -1.99 -8.74 -19.12
CA ASP A 193 -0.65 -9.27 -19.20
C ASP A 193 0.40 -8.19 -19.41
N THR A 194 1.56 -8.41 -18.80
CA THR A 194 2.76 -7.57 -18.89
C THR A 194 3.98 -8.48 -18.87
N CYS A 195 5.08 -8.05 -19.49
CA CYS A 195 6.29 -8.88 -19.59
C CYS A 195 7.42 -8.27 -18.74
N GLN A 196 7.75 -8.91 -17.60
CA GLN A 196 9.00 -8.60 -16.87
C GLN A 196 10.23 -9.14 -17.60
N ASP A 197 10.08 -10.22 -18.39
CA ASP A 197 11.15 -10.73 -19.23
C ASP A 197 11.53 -9.68 -20.26
N ARG A 198 12.73 -9.13 -20.08
CA ARG A 198 13.38 -8.23 -21.03
C ARG A 198 14.57 -8.95 -21.63
N ASP A 199 14.80 -8.75 -22.91
CA ASP A 199 16.07 -9.16 -23.49
C ASP A 199 17.19 -8.39 -22.78
N ILE A 200 18.36 -9.00 -22.57
CA ILE A 200 19.43 -8.37 -21.78
C ILE A 200 19.86 -7.00 -22.34
N ARG A 201 19.68 -6.78 -23.65
CA ARG A 201 19.96 -5.51 -24.34
C ARG A 201 18.92 -4.42 -24.07
N GLU A 202 17.76 -4.81 -23.57
CA GLU A 202 16.68 -3.90 -23.19
C GLU A 202 16.94 -3.29 -21.80
N TYR A 203 17.92 -3.78 -21.03
CA TYR A 203 18.26 -3.19 -19.74
C TYR A 203 19.13 -1.93 -19.88
N PRO A 204 18.93 -0.92 -19.02
CA PRO A 204 17.98 -0.85 -17.90
C PRO A 204 16.60 -0.24 -18.23
N GLU A 205 16.38 0.21 -19.47
CA GLU A 205 15.22 1.04 -19.86
C GLU A 205 13.97 0.19 -20.18
N ALA A 206 12.79 0.81 -20.15
CA ALA A 206 11.59 0.16 -20.67
C ALA A 206 11.57 0.30 -22.20
N THR A 207 11.30 -0.80 -22.91
CA THR A 207 11.27 -0.77 -24.38
C THR A 207 9.88 -0.48 -24.91
N LYS A 208 9.83 0.05 -26.13
CA LYS A 208 8.60 0.23 -26.91
C LYS A 208 7.73 -1.04 -26.94
N ARG A 209 8.35 -2.23 -26.96
CA ARG A 209 7.63 -3.52 -26.90
C ARG A 209 6.78 -3.67 -25.63
N ILE A 210 7.34 -3.28 -24.48
CA ILE A 210 6.66 -3.36 -23.18
C ILE A 210 5.53 -2.32 -23.15
N ALA A 211 5.80 -1.10 -23.60
CA ALA A 211 4.79 -0.04 -23.70
C ALA A 211 3.61 -0.46 -24.62
N ASP A 212 3.90 -1.02 -25.79
CA ASP A 212 2.90 -1.52 -26.74
C ASP A 212 2.04 -2.64 -26.15
N LEU A 213 2.64 -3.60 -25.44
CA LEU A 213 1.92 -4.69 -24.78
C LEU A 213 1.02 -4.15 -23.67
N LEU A 214 1.56 -3.28 -22.81
CA LEU A 214 0.83 -2.65 -21.72
C LEU A 214 -0.38 -1.86 -22.25
N LEU A 215 -0.19 -1.03 -23.29
CA LEU A 215 -1.27 -0.27 -23.90
C LEU A 215 -2.39 -1.19 -24.43
N LYS A 216 -2.03 -2.26 -25.15
CA LYS A 216 -3.01 -3.23 -25.67
C LYS A 216 -3.75 -3.94 -24.54
N SER A 217 -3.05 -4.39 -23.51
CA SER A 217 -3.60 -5.04 -22.32
C SER A 217 -4.54 -4.11 -21.56
N SER A 218 -4.13 -2.86 -21.34
CA SER A 218 -4.92 -1.80 -20.70
C SER A 218 -6.21 -1.51 -21.47
N ARG A 219 -6.16 -1.36 -22.80
CA ARG A 219 -7.37 -1.15 -23.63
C ARG A 219 -8.31 -2.37 -23.60
N ARG A 220 -7.77 -3.60 -23.51
CA ARG A 220 -8.60 -4.81 -23.35
C ARG A 220 -9.29 -4.85 -21.98
N LEU A 221 -8.58 -4.45 -20.92
CA LEU A 221 -9.15 -4.31 -19.58
C LEU A 221 -10.28 -3.28 -19.58
N THR A 222 -10.06 -2.10 -20.15
CA THR A 222 -11.10 -1.05 -20.25
C THR A 222 -12.35 -1.58 -20.94
N ARG A 223 -12.23 -2.22 -22.10
CA ARG A 223 -13.39 -2.83 -22.80
C ARG A 223 -14.11 -3.87 -21.96
N ARG A 224 -13.36 -4.71 -21.23
CA ARG A 224 -13.97 -5.70 -20.34
C ARG A 224 -14.75 -5.04 -19.19
N ILE A 225 -14.26 -3.92 -18.67
CA ILE A 225 -14.98 -3.14 -17.65
C ILE A 225 -16.24 -2.50 -18.26
N GLU A 226 -16.16 -1.91 -19.46
CA GLU A 226 -17.31 -1.32 -20.19
C GLU A 226 -18.45 -2.33 -20.37
N GLU A 227 -18.14 -3.58 -20.74
CA GLU A 227 -19.12 -4.68 -20.87
C GLU A 227 -19.88 -4.95 -19.57
N ILE A 228 -19.24 -4.76 -18.42
CA ILE A 228 -19.82 -5.06 -17.10
C ILE A 228 -20.61 -3.87 -16.56
N VAL A 229 -20.08 -2.66 -16.73
CA VAL A 229 -20.70 -1.43 -16.21
C VAL A 229 -21.80 -0.91 -17.14
N GLY A 230 -21.82 -1.33 -18.41
CA GLY A 230 -22.87 -1.00 -19.38
C GLY A 230 -22.77 0.41 -19.96
N PHE A 231 -21.61 1.07 -19.86
CA PHE A 231 -21.35 2.37 -20.45
C PHE A 231 -19.91 2.49 -20.95
N GLU A 232 -19.70 3.37 -21.92
CA GLU A 232 -18.39 3.68 -22.50
C GLU A 232 -17.52 4.48 -21.52
N ILE A 233 -16.26 4.08 -21.37
CA ILE A 233 -15.22 4.77 -20.62
C ILE A 233 -14.40 5.56 -21.64
N THR A 234 -14.79 6.82 -21.84
CA THR A 234 -14.20 7.67 -22.88
C THR A 234 -12.78 8.14 -22.52
N ASP A 235 -12.01 8.52 -23.54
CA ASP A 235 -10.67 9.08 -23.35
C ASP A 235 -10.67 10.37 -22.51
N ASP A 236 -11.74 11.16 -22.56
CA ASP A 236 -11.93 12.34 -21.71
C ASP A 236 -12.07 11.95 -20.23
N MET A 237 -12.88 10.93 -19.93
CA MET A 237 -13.04 10.42 -18.56
C MET A 237 -11.71 9.92 -17.99
N VAL A 238 -10.92 9.22 -18.79
CA VAL A 238 -9.59 8.72 -18.36
C VAL A 238 -8.59 9.86 -18.19
N ARG A 239 -8.61 10.88 -19.06
CA ARG A 239 -7.77 12.07 -18.90
C ARG A 239 -8.09 12.83 -17.62
N GLU A 240 -9.37 13.08 -17.35
CA GLU A 240 -9.82 13.74 -16.11
C GLU A 240 -9.43 12.94 -14.87
N ALA A 241 -9.65 11.63 -14.89
CA ALA A 241 -9.25 10.73 -13.81
C ALA A 241 -7.73 10.73 -13.59
N ASN A 242 -6.93 10.73 -14.66
CA ASN A 242 -5.48 10.77 -14.55
C ASN A 242 -5.01 12.10 -13.93
N GLU A 243 -5.56 13.23 -14.36
CA GLU A 243 -5.17 14.53 -13.79
C GLU A 243 -5.54 14.64 -12.30
N ALA A 244 -6.75 14.20 -11.93
CA ALA A 244 -7.19 14.11 -10.55
C ALA A 244 -6.24 13.25 -9.69
N ARG A 245 -5.87 12.06 -10.17
CA ARG A 245 -4.96 11.17 -9.46
C ARG A 245 -3.54 11.70 -9.39
N ARG A 246 -3.04 12.38 -10.44
CA ARG A 246 -1.75 13.07 -10.42
C ARG A 246 -1.71 14.19 -9.39
N GLN A 247 -2.80 14.94 -9.21
CA GLN A 247 -2.91 15.95 -8.17
C GLN A 247 -2.73 15.33 -6.77
N LEU A 248 -3.43 14.24 -6.50
CA LEU A 248 -3.29 13.51 -5.23
C LEU A 248 -1.89 12.92 -5.05
N GLY A 249 -1.32 12.31 -6.10
CA GLY A 249 0.03 11.77 -6.10
C GLY A 249 1.09 12.84 -5.74
N LYS A 250 1.03 14.02 -6.36
CA LYS A 250 1.93 15.15 -6.04
C LYS A 250 1.83 15.59 -4.58
N ALA A 251 0.63 15.61 -4.01
CA ALA A 251 0.43 15.99 -2.61
C ALA A 251 1.01 14.94 -1.64
N ILE A 252 0.86 13.66 -1.98
CA ILE A 252 1.48 12.56 -1.22
C ILE A 252 3.00 12.60 -1.35
N ASP A 253 3.54 12.84 -2.55
CA ASP A 253 4.97 12.99 -2.78
C ASP A 253 5.54 14.18 -1.99
N ALA A 254 4.80 15.28 -1.84
CA ALA A 254 5.21 16.41 -1.02
C ALA A 254 5.38 16.00 0.46
N VAL A 255 4.42 15.25 1.02
CA VAL A 255 4.53 14.69 2.38
C VAL A 255 5.70 13.71 2.48
N GLN A 256 5.83 12.78 1.54
CA GLN A 256 6.92 11.80 1.55
C GLN A 256 8.30 12.48 1.47
N ASN A 257 8.46 13.49 0.62
CA ASN A 257 9.71 14.24 0.48
C ASN A 257 10.03 15.04 1.74
N LEU A 258 9.03 15.68 2.36
CA LEU A 258 9.19 16.39 3.63
C LEU A 258 9.67 15.44 4.73
N VAL A 259 9.00 14.30 4.90
CA VAL A 259 9.37 13.27 5.89
C VAL A 259 10.79 12.75 5.62
N SER A 260 11.08 12.37 4.36
CA SER A 260 12.39 11.83 3.98
C SER A 260 13.52 12.84 4.17
N GLY A 261 13.25 14.13 4.02
CA GLY A 261 14.22 15.22 4.18
C GLY A 261 14.37 15.73 5.62
N SER A 262 13.49 15.33 6.54
CA SER A 262 13.47 15.84 7.91
C SER A 262 14.58 15.25 8.80
N ASP A 263 15.10 16.08 9.71
CA ASP A 263 15.98 15.70 10.82
C ASP A 263 15.82 16.71 11.99
N PRO A 264 15.17 16.33 13.12
CA PRO A 264 14.68 15.00 13.44
C PRO A 264 13.51 14.53 12.56
N LEU A 265 13.28 13.21 12.49
CA LEU A 265 12.16 12.63 11.73
C LEU A 265 10.82 13.13 12.30
N VAL A 266 9.98 13.78 11.50
CA VAL A 266 8.77 14.48 12.01
C VAL A 266 7.58 13.57 12.34
N ILE A 267 7.56 12.35 11.82
CA ILE A 267 6.49 11.37 12.03
C ILE A 267 7.03 9.95 11.91
N SER A 268 6.49 9.01 12.68
CA SER A 268 6.94 7.61 12.66
C SER A 268 6.61 6.92 11.33
N ALA A 269 7.51 6.07 10.85
CA ALA A 269 7.43 5.40 9.54
C ALA A 269 6.18 4.54 9.32
N ASN A 270 5.58 4.00 10.38
CA ASN A 270 4.35 3.21 10.28
C ASN A 270 3.17 4.01 9.68
N HIS A 271 3.23 5.35 9.69
CA HIS A 271 2.22 6.22 9.08
C HIS A 271 2.27 6.22 7.55
N GLN A 272 3.35 5.73 6.94
CA GLN A 272 3.46 5.68 5.48
C GLN A 272 2.32 4.90 4.82
N SER A 273 1.84 3.87 5.50
CA SER A 273 0.66 3.12 5.08
C SER A 273 -0.59 4.00 4.93
N LEU A 274 -0.78 5.04 5.75
CA LEU A 274 -1.97 5.89 5.73
C LEU A 274 -2.06 6.76 4.47
N TRP A 275 -1.01 7.52 4.13
CA TRP A 275 -1.06 8.34 2.92
C TRP A 275 -0.95 7.49 1.65
N THR A 276 -0.23 6.37 1.70
CA THR A 276 -0.22 5.40 0.59
C THR A 276 -1.62 4.82 0.35
N GLN A 277 -2.40 4.60 1.42
CA GLN A 277 -3.77 4.11 1.32
C GLN A 277 -4.68 5.06 0.52
N LEU A 278 -4.44 6.38 0.55
CA LEU A 278 -5.21 7.34 -0.25
C LEU A 278 -5.12 7.07 -1.77
N LEU A 279 -4.03 6.49 -2.26
CA LEU A 279 -3.88 6.12 -3.68
C LEU A 279 -4.76 4.92 -4.06
N PHE A 280 -5.05 4.05 -3.10
CA PHE A 280 -5.78 2.78 -3.29
C PHE A 280 -7.25 2.84 -2.88
N LEU A 281 -7.67 3.88 -2.16
CA LEU A 281 -9.07 4.04 -1.78
C LEU A 281 -9.95 4.18 -3.04
N PRO A 282 -11.04 3.39 -3.14
CA PRO A 282 -12.09 3.61 -4.13
C PRO A 282 -12.67 5.03 -3.99
N MET A 283 -12.32 5.92 -4.93
CA MET A 283 -12.82 7.28 -4.94
C MET A 283 -13.11 7.77 -6.35
N GLY A 284 -14.22 8.50 -6.51
CA GLY A 284 -14.49 9.34 -7.68
C GLY A 284 -14.35 10.82 -7.33
N LYS A 285 -14.74 11.68 -8.28
CA LYS A 285 -14.64 13.15 -8.16
C LYS A 285 -15.18 13.75 -6.87
N ASP A 286 -16.28 13.20 -6.34
CA ASP A 286 -16.96 13.75 -5.15
C ASP A 286 -16.10 13.64 -3.88
N ARG A 287 -15.16 12.67 -3.81
CA ARG A 287 -14.33 12.41 -2.62
C ARG A 287 -12.89 12.89 -2.73
N LEU A 288 -12.45 13.28 -3.93
CA LEU A 288 -11.10 13.81 -4.14
C LEU A 288 -10.80 15.04 -3.25
N PRO A 289 -11.70 16.03 -3.09
CA PRO A 289 -11.43 17.18 -2.24
C PRO A 289 -11.14 16.80 -0.79
N GLU A 290 -11.82 15.79 -0.24
CA GLU A 290 -11.59 15.32 1.12
C GLU A 290 -10.21 14.66 1.28
N ALA A 291 -9.80 13.86 0.29
CA ALA A 291 -8.48 13.23 0.28
C ALA A 291 -7.35 14.28 0.18
N LEU A 292 -7.53 15.30 -0.67
CA LEU A 292 -6.59 16.41 -0.82
C LEU A 292 -6.52 17.26 0.45
N ASP A 293 -7.66 17.59 1.06
CA ASP A 293 -7.71 18.30 2.35
C ASP A 293 -6.98 17.53 3.45
N ALA A 294 -7.19 16.21 3.53
CA ALA A 294 -6.52 15.35 4.51
C ALA A 294 -4.99 15.36 4.38
N ILE A 295 -4.47 15.17 3.17
CA ILE A 295 -3.02 15.11 2.93
C ILE A 295 -2.36 16.49 3.01
N ASN A 296 -3.02 17.55 2.55
CA ASN A 296 -2.49 18.92 2.66
C ASN A 296 -2.48 19.40 4.11
N THR A 297 -3.53 19.11 4.89
CA THR A 297 -3.53 19.37 6.34
C THR A 297 -2.35 18.67 7.01
N LEU A 298 -2.11 17.40 6.66
CA LEU A 298 -0.96 16.66 7.20
C LEU A 298 0.37 17.33 6.82
N TYR A 299 0.53 17.74 5.57
CA TYR A 299 1.73 18.43 5.11
C TYR A 299 2.01 19.69 5.93
N GLU A 300 0.99 20.55 6.15
CA GLU A 300 1.12 21.78 6.92
C GLU A 300 1.55 21.51 8.37
N GLU A 301 0.89 20.55 9.05
CA GLU A 301 1.22 20.18 10.43
C GLU A 301 2.63 19.58 10.54
N LEU A 302 3.06 18.77 9.57
CA LEU A 302 4.42 18.22 9.54
C LEU A 302 5.46 19.30 9.22
N GLN A 303 5.15 20.26 8.36
CA GLN A 303 6.04 21.37 8.05
C GLN A 303 6.24 22.27 9.28
N GLU A 304 5.19 22.49 10.07
CA GLU A 304 5.30 23.18 11.36
C GLU A 304 6.22 22.42 12.33
N ARG A 305 6.11 21.08 12.41
CA ARG A 305 7.04 20.26 13.20
C ARG A 305 8.49 20.41 12.75
N VAL A 306 8.74 20.39 11.44
CA VAL A 306 10.08 20.66 10.89
C VAL A 306 10.60 22.03 11.36
N ASN A 307 9.79 23.08 11.20
CA ASN A 307 10.18 24.45 11.55
C ASN A 307 10.48 24.62 13.05
N ASN A 308 9.76 23.89 13.90
CA ASN A 308 9.92 23.91 15.35
C ASN A 308 10.95 22.90 15.87
N GLY A 309 11.59 22.12 14.99
CA GLY A 309 12.55 21.08 15.37
C GLY A 309 11.93 19.93 16.18
N VAL A 310 10.63 19.68 16.03
CA VAL A 310 9.89 18.61 16.70
C VAL A 310 9.96 17.34 15.85
N GLY A 311 10.38 16.23 16.45
CA GLY A 311 10.39 14.93 15.79
C GLY A 311 10.15 13.77 16.74
N VAL A 312 9.96 12.58 16.15
CA VAL A 312 9.69 11.32 16.86
C VAL A 312 10.97 10.57 17.25
N VAL A 313 12.13 11.05 16.83
CA VAL A 313 13.46 10.58 17.21
C VAL A 313 14.37 11.78 17.44
N GLU A 314 15.50 11.57 18.11
CA GLU A 314 16.47 12.63 18.34
C GLU A 314 17.06 13.17 17.02
N LYS A 315 17.41 14.46 17.02
CA LYS A 315 18.11 15.07 15.89
C LYS A 315 19.45 14.36 15.66
N GLY A 316 19.74 14.01 14.42
CA GLY A 316 20.92 13.26 14.02
C GLY A 316 20.82 11.76 14.32
N ALA A 317 19.64 11.22 14.60
CA ALA A 317 19.39 9.78 14.68
C ALA A 317 19.87 9.05 13.41
N PRO A 318 20.38 7.79 13.51
CA PRO A 318 20.78 7.02 12.34
C PRO A 318 19.65 6.91 11.32
N ARG A 319 19.93 7.30 10.07
CA ARG A 319 18.95 7.34 8.98
C ARG A 319 18.93 6.02 8.24
N ILE A 320 17.75 5.44 8.05
CA ILE A 320 17.57 4.12 7.44
C ILE A 320 16.58 4.22 6.28
N VAL A 321 16.89 3.53 5.19
CA VAL A 321 15.92 3.21 4.13
C VAL A 321 15.49 1.76 4.30
N ALA A 322 14.20 1.48 4.13
CA ALA A 322 13.70 0.11 4.11
C ALA A 322 13.44 -0.40 2.68
N ILE A 323 13.63 -1.69 2.46
CA ILE A 323 13.13 -2.37 1.25
C ILE A 323 11.70 -2.81 1.53
N LEU A 324 10.77 -2.47 0.63
CA LEU A 324 9.29 -2.56 0.75
C LEU A 324 8.67 -1.54 1.71
N PRO A 325 7.34 -1.30 1.67
CA PRO A 325 6.61 -0.45 2.62
C PRO A 325 6.49 -1.03 4.04
N SER A 326 5.98 -0.21 4.97
CA SER A 326 5.70 -0.64 6.35
C SER A 326 4.77 -1.86 6.37
N HIS A 327 4.84 -2.66 7.43
CA HIS A 327 3.99 -3.85 7.56
C HIS A 327 2.51 -3.45 7.50
N TYR A 328 1.74 -4.08 6.60
CA TYR A 328 0.40 -3.62 6.23
C TYR A 328 -0.64 -3.86 7.33
N THR A 329 -0.38 -4.81 8.23
CA THR A 329 -1.33 -5.24 9.28
C THR A 329 -0.80 -5.11 10.70
N ASP A 330 0.45 -4.66 10.88
CA ASP A 330 1.10 -4.56 12.20
C ASP A 330 2.02 -3.33 12.27
N PRO A 331 1.49 -2.17 12.68
CA PRO A 331 2.26 -0.95 12.82
C PRO A 331 3.33 -1.04 13.93
N SER A 332 3.28 -2.04 14.81
CA SER A 332 4.20 -2.14 15.94
C SER A 332 5.65 -2.40 15.52
N LEU A 333 5.84 -3.12 14.40
CA LEU A 333 7.17 -3.48 13.90
C LEU A 333 7.97 -2.24 13.47
N ASP A 334 7.34 -1.33 12.75
CA ASP A 334 7.97 -0.11 12.26
C ASP A 334 8.01 0.98 13.33
N TYR A 335 7.03 1.02 14.23
CA TYR A 335 7.06 1.88 15.41
C TYR A 335 8.25 1.56 16.33
N MET A 336 8.57 0.27 16.53
CA MET A 336 9.71 -0.18 17.35
C MET A 336 11.07 0.35 16.84
N VAL A 337 11.23 0.55 15.53
CA VAL A 337 12.46 1.11 14.95
C VAL A 337 12.70 2.53 15.48
N GLY A 338 11.64 3.35 15.54
CA GLY A 338 11.68 4.70 16.10
C GLY A 338 11.94 4.71 17.60
N GLU A 339 11.29 3.82 18.35
CA GLU A 339 11.52 3.65 19.81
C GLU A 339 12.98 3.28 20.13
N MET A 340 13.68 2.64 19.20
CA MET A 340 15.11 2.35 19.31
C MET A 340 16.01 3.50 18.88
N GLY A 341 15.46 4.69 18.61
CA GLY A 341 16.20 5.89 18.25
C GLY A 341 16.75 5.88 16.84
N MET A 342 16.11 5.14 15.91
CA MET A 342 16.52 5.07 14.50
C MET A 342 15.46 5.71 13.60
N ALA A 343 15.91 6.53 12.64
CA ALA A 343 15.05 7.26 11.72
C ALA A 343 14.84 6.47 10.43
N LEU A 344 13.71 5.76 10.31
CA LEU A 344 13.31 5.14 9.03
C LEU A 344 12.67 6.20 8.14
N VAL A 345 13.45 6.73 7.20
CA VAL A 345 13.11 7.97 6.47
C VAL A 345 12.39 7.73 5.15
N SER A 346 12.55 6.56 4.54
CA SER A 346 11.97 6.24 3.24
C SER A 346 11.99 4.74 2.94
N THR A 347 11.41 4.37 1.80
CA THR A 347 11.37 2.99 1.28
C THR A 347 11.79 2.97 -0.18
N ASP A 348 12.30 1.84 -0.68
CA ASP A 348 12.66 1.70 -2.10
C ASP A 348 11.50 1.99 -3.06
N MET A 349 10.26 1.76 -2.64
CA MET A 349 9.04 2.07 -3.39
C MET A 349 8.81 3.58 -3.62
N SER A 350 9.50 4.44 -2.88
CA SER A 350 9.44 5.90 -3.02
C SER A 350 10.54 6.46 -3.92
N PHE A 351 11.43 5.61 -4.44
CA PHE A 351 12.50 6.05 -5.31
C PHE A 351 12.02 6.07 -6.77
N PRO A 352 12.25 7.18 -7.48
CA PRO A 352 11.85 7.28 -8.86
C PRO A 352 12.62 6.27 -9.71
N ILE A 353 11.97 5.80 -10.77
CA ILE A 353 12.61 5.08 -11.87
C ILE A 353 12.39 5.92 -13.12
N SER A 354 13.44 6.05 -13.93
CA SER A 354 13.51 6.97 -15.07
C SER A 354 12.27 6.92 -15.96
N ASP A 355 11.91 8.09 -16.49
CA ASP A 355 10.81 8.27 -17.44
C ASP A 355 11.11 7.50 -18.73
N VAL A 356 10.10 6.86 -19.29
CA VAL A 356 10.20 6.05 -20.51
C VAL A 356 10.08 6.98 -21.72
N GLY A 357 11.04 7.88 -21.91
CA GLY A 357 11.09 8.79 -23.05
C GLY A 357 9.78 9.56 -23.34
N ASP A 358 9.68 10.13 -24.55
CA ASP A 358 8.52 10.89 -25.00
C ASP A 358 7.39 9.96 -25.48
N LEU A 359 6.59 9.43 -24.55
CA LEU A 359 5.32 8.76 -24.88
C LEU A 359 4.26 9.79 -25.25
N LYS A 360 3.66 9.65 -26.46
CA LYS A 360 2.69 10.63 -27.01
C LYS A 360 1.24 10.33 -26.65
N ASP A 361 0.90 9.06 -26.41
CA ASP A 361 -0.45 8.65 -26.00
C ASP A 361 -0.55 8.68 -24.47
N SER A 362 -1.57 9.37 -23.94
CA SER A 362 -1.80 9.48 -22.50
C SER A 362 -2.17 8.14 -21.85
N TYR A 363 -2.83 7.22 -22.57
CA TYR A 363 -3.09 5.86 -22.10
C TYR A 363 -1.81 5.03 -22.06
N GLU A 364 -0.95 5.19 -23.06
CA GLU A 364 0.34 4.52 -23.11
C GLU A 364 1.20 4.96 -21.94
N LYS A 365 1.34 6.28 -21.74
CA LYS A 365 2.06 6.84 -20.60
C LYS A 365 1.49 6.35 -19.27
N LEU A 366 0.17 6.42 -19.07
CA LEU A 366 -0.46 5.92 -17.85
C LEU A 366 -0.21 4.42 -17.62
N SER A 367 -0.24 3.62 -18.68
CA SER A 367 -0.01 2.17 -18.59
C SER A 367 1.44 1.85 -18.21
N VAL A 368 2.39 2.61 -18.78
CA VAL A 368 3.82 2.47 -18.50
C VAL A 368 4.16 2.98 -17.10
N ASP A 369 3.71 4.17 -16.73
CA ASP A 369 3.94 4.77 -15.41
C ASP A 369 3.47 3.84 -14.28
N GLY A 370 2.35 3.12 -14.51
CA GLY A 370 1.80 2.15 -13.57
C GLY A 370 2.73 0.97 -13.23
N VAL A 371 3.79 0.72 -14.01
CA VAL A 371 4.79 -0.33 -13.77
C VAL A 371 6.21 0.20 -13.54
N GLN A 372 6.40 1.52 -13.40
CA GLN A 372 7.72 2.12 -13.15
C GLN A 372 8.01 2.27 -11.65
N THR A 373 7.98 1.18 -10.88
CA THR A 373 8.43 1.18 -9.47
C THR A 373 9.56 0.18 -9.23
N SER A 374 10.28 0.32 -8.11
CA SER A 374 11.47 -0.47 -7.74
C SER A 374 11.27 -1.98 -7.93
N ILE A 375 10.16 -2.50 -7.42
CA ILE A 375 9.83 -3.93 -7.44
C ILE A 375 9.34 -4.45 -8.79
N HIS A 376 8.87 -3.58 -9.69
CA HIS A 376 8.39 -3.98 -11.02
C HIS A 376 9.51 -4.06 -12.07
N ASN A 377 10.71 -3.60 -11.72
CA ASN A 377 11.86 -3.55 -12.61
C ASN A 377 12.86 -4.67 -12.32
N SER A 378 13.80 -4.87 -13.24
CA SER A 378 14.89 -5.84 -13.02
C SER A 378 15.66 -5.54 -11.73
N LEU A 379 16.19 -6.59 -11.11
CA LEU A 379 17.02 -6.49 -9.93
C LEU A 379 18.19 -5.50 -10.13
N ALA A 380 18.87 -5.52 -11.28
CA ALA A 380 19.95 -4.57 -11.57
C ALA A 380 19.47 -3.11 -11.46
N ARG A 381 18.33 -2.79 -12.10
CA ARG A 381 17.75 -1.45 -12.04
C ARG A 381 17.24 -1.10 -10.64
N ARG A 382 16.67 -2.07 -9.93
CA ARG A 382 16.22 -1.93 -8.55
C ARG A 382 17.39 -1.59 -7.62
N VAL A 383 18.51 -2.31 -7.73
CA VAL A 383 19.75 -2.03 -6.99
C VAL A 383 20.28 -0.62 -7.29
N THR A 384 20.30 -0.20 -8.56
CA THR A 384 20.70 1.17 -8.92
C THR A 384 19.81 2.21 -8.24
N SER A 385 18.48 2.06 -8.33
CA SER A 385 17.51 2.99 -7.73
C SER A 385 17.66 3.06 -6.20
N ILE A 386 17.81 1.91 -5.53
CA ILE A 386 18.06 1.84 -4.08
C ILE A 386 19.38 2.56 -3.73
N THR A 387 20.44 2.30 -4.49
CA THR A 387 21.77 2.90 -4.25
C THR A 387 21.74 4.42 -4.42
N GLU A 388 21.09 4.92 -5.47
CA GLU A 388 20.89 6.35 -5.71
C GLU A 388 20.05 7.00 -4.62
N GLY A 389 18.95 6.36 -4.21
CA GLY A 389 18.10 6.80 -3.11
C GLY A 389 18.87 6.89 -1.79
N CYS A 390 19.68 5.87 -1.48
CA CYS A 390 20.53 5.86 -0.29
C CYS A 390 21.57 6.99 -0.30
N LYS A 391 22.24 7.23 -1.44
CA LYS A 391 23.18 8.35 -1.63
C LYS A 391 22.49 9.70 -1.46
N LYS A 392 21.33 9.90 -2.10
CA LYS A 392 20.55 11.14 -2.05
C LYS A 392 20.08 11.46 -0.63
N LEU A 393 19.58 10.46 0.10
CA LEU A 393 19.06 10.61 1.45
C LEU A 393 20.13 10.57 2.55
N LYS A 394 21.39 10.32 2.17
CA LYS A 394 22.55 10.20 3.06
C LYS A 394 22.27 9.26 4.23
N VAL A 395 21.80 8.05 3.92
CA VAL A 395 21.42 7.07 4.94
C VAL A 395 22.63 6.35 5.54
N ASP A 396 22.47 5.90 6.77
CA ASP A 396 23.46 5.18 7.55
C ASP A 396 23.33 3.66 7.40
N GLY A 397 22.19 3.17 6.92
CA GLY A 397 22.00 1.75 6.63
C GLY A 397 20.69 1.44 5.91
N VAL A 398 20.53 0.17 5.55
CA VAL A 398 19.34 -0.35 4.88
C VAL A 398 18.71 -1.48 5.71
N MET A 399 17.39 -1.43 5.87
CA MET A 399 16.61 -2.52 6.47
C MET A 399 15.82 -3.24 5.38
N ASP A 400 16.30 -4.40 4.96
CA ASP A 400 15.61 -5.25 4.00
C ASP A 400 14.54 -6.10 4.72
N ARG A 401 13.27 -5.81 4.41
CA ARG A 401 12.11 -6.56 4.90
C ARG A 401 11.96 -7.80 4.02
N PHE A 402 12.71 -8.85 4.36
CA PHE A 402 12.77 -10.12 3.65
C PHE A 402 11.42 -10.83 3.69
N HIS A 403 10.53 -10.45 2.76
CA HIS A 403 9.13 -10.89 2.70
C HIS A 403 9.03 -12.33 2.22
N ILE A 404 9.02 -13.30 3.16
CA ILE A 404 9.15 -14.73 2.84
C ILE A 404 8.05 -15.31 1.96
N GLY A 405 6.86 -14.71 1.99
CA GLY A 405 5.72 -15.10 1.16
C GLY A 405 5.87 -14.71 -0.31
N CYS A 406 6.90 -13.92 -0.68
CA CYS A 406 7.13 -13.42 -2.02
C CYS A 406 8.45 -13.92 -2.60
N ARG A 407 8.38 -14.74 -3.64
CA ARG A 407 9.55 -15.30 -4.34
C ARG A 407 10.42 -14.22 -4.99
N THR A 408 9.79 -13.22 -5.62
CA THR A 408 10.48 -12.10 -6.25
C THR A 408 11.32 -11.31 -5.25
N VAL A 409 10.74 -10.96 -4.10
CA VAL A 409 11.45 -10.17 -3.07
C VAL A 409 12.55 -11.00 -2.41
N THR A 410 12.26 -12.26 -2.06
CA THR A 410 13.25 -13.12 -1.40
C THR A 410 14.44 -13.45 -2.29
N ALA A 411 14.22 -13.59 -3.60
CA ALA A 411 15.30 -13.79 -4.58
C ALA A 411 16.26 -12.60 -4.67
N ASP A 412 15.74 -11.38 -4.53
CA ASP A 412 16.52 -10.14 -4.66
C ASP A 412 17.38 -9.83 -3.43
N ALA A 413 16.92 -10.19 -2.22
CA ALA A 413 17.39 -9.60 -0.98
C ALA A 413 18.89 -9.79 -0.68
N LEU A 414 19.45 -10.98 -0.92
CA LEU A 414 20.88 -11.23 -0.71
C LEU A 414 21.75 -10.47 -1.72
N MET A 415 21.27 -10.30 -2.94
CA MET A 415 21.97 -9.55 -3.99
C MET A 415 21.91 -8.05 -3.72
N ILE A 416 20.76 -7.53 -3.27
CA ILE A 416 20.63 -6.14 -2.80
C ILE A 416 21.60 -5.89 -1.65
N LYS A 417 21.63 -6.77 -0.64
CA LYS A 417 22.56 -6.66 0.49
C LYS A 417 24.02 -6.61 0.03
N ASP A 418 24.44 -7.53 -0.82
CA ASP A 418 25.82 -7.60 -1.32
C ASP A 418 26.21 -6.32 -2.08
N ALA A 419 25.34 -5.86 -3.00
CA ALA A 419 25.58 -4.65 -3.78
C ALA A 419 25.68 -3.40 -2.90
N ILE A 420 24.71 -3.18 -1.99
CA ILE A 420 24.70 -2.03 -1.09
C ILE A 420 25.91 -2.03 -0.16
N THR A 421 26.27 -3.20 0.39
CA THR A 421 27.44 -3.32 1.26
C THR A 421 28.73 -2.97 0.52
N LYS A 422 28.91 -3.46 -0.72
CA LYS A 422 30.11 -3.20 -1.54
C LYS A 422 30.19 -1.76 -2.05
N GLU A 423 29.08 -1.21 -2.52
CA GLU A 423 29.05 0.10 -3.18
C GLU A 423 29.00 1.28 -2.20
N LEU A 424 28.29 1.11 -1.07
CA LEU A 424 28.07 2.21 -0.12
C LEU A 424 28.83 2.02 1.20
N GLY A 425 29.29 0.81 1.51
CA GLY A 425 29.95 0.52 2.78
C GLY A 425 29.05 0.70 4.01
N ILE A 426 27.73 0.67 3.83
CA ILE A 426 26.75 0.82 4.92
C ILE A 426 26.17 -0.55 5.32
N PRO A 427 25.83 -0.75 6.60
CA PRO A 427 25.23 -2.00 7.06
C PRO A 427 23.83 -2.23 6.46
N VAL A 428 23.54 -3.49 6.16
CA VAL A 428 22.23 -3.97 5.70
C VAL A 428 21.70 -5.05 6.63
N LEU A 429 20.55 -4.80 7.27
CA LEU A 429 19.83 -5.77 8.08
C LEU A 429 18.80 -6.50 7.22
N LEU A 430 18.81 -7.83 7.23
CA LEU A 430 17.74 -8.66 6.65
C LEU A 430 16.79 -9.07 7.77
N VAL A 431 15.51 -8.77 7.61
CA VAL A 431 14.45 -9.12 8.56
C VAL A 431 13.47 -10.08 7.92
N GLU A 432 13.55 -11.35 8.32
CA GLU A 432 12.61 -12.38 7.88
C GLU A 432 11.20 -12.13 8.44
N ARG A 433 10.23 -11.87 7.55
CA ARG A 433 8.81 -11.67 7.92
C ARG A 433 7.84 -11.89 6.76
N ASP A 434 6.54 -11.97 7.03
CA ASP A 434 5.50 -11.70 6.02
C ASP A 434 5.00 -10.27 6.20
N ASP A 435 4.88 -9.45 5.15
CA ASP A 435 4.46 -8.04 5.29
C ASP A 435 2.95 -7.85 5.54
N PHE A 436 2.18 -8.93 5.47
CA PHE A 436 0.73 -8.94 5.58
C PHE A 436 0.21 -9.88 6.68
N ASP A 437 0.93 -10.96 6.99
CA ASP A 437 0.60 -11.91 8.05
C ASP A 437 1.39 -11.64 9.33
N PRO A 438 0.77 -11.03 10.37
CA PRO A 438 1.48 -10.63 11.59
C PRO A 438 1.98 -11.83 12.42
N ARG A 439 1.52 -13.06 12.13
CA ARG A 439 2.00 -14.28 12.81
C ARG A 439 3.40 -14.68 12.34
N VAL A 440 3.84 -14.17 11.19
CA VAL A 440 5.11 -14.51 10.55
C VAL A 440 6.14 -13.41 10.86
N CYS A 441 6.41 -13.22 12.14
CA CYS A 441 7.51 -12.40 12.64
C CYS A 441 7.82 -12.81 14.08
N ASN A 442 9.04 -13.29 14.34
CA ASN A 442 9.48 -13.55 15.70
C ASN A 442 9.88 -12.23 16.36
N HIS A 443 9.00 -11.65 17.17
CA HIS A 443 9.16 -10.32 17.77
C HIS A 443 10.41 -10.22 18.66
N GLN A 444 10.77 -11.30 19.39
CA GLN A 444 11.97 -11.31 20.23
C GLN A 444 13.25 -11.30 19.37
N GLN A 445 13.26 -12.09 18.29
CA GLN A 445 14.38 -12.11 17.36
C GLN A 445 14.49 -10.78 16.59
N TYR A 446 13.36 -10.20 16.19
CA TYR A 446 13.28 -8.90 15.53
C TYR A 446 13.90 -7.81 16.42
N GLN A 447 13.47 -7.72 17.69
CA GLN A 447 14.00 -6.76 18.64
C GLN A 447 15.53 -6.90 18.80
N LYS A 448 16.03 -8.11 19.04
CA LYS A 448 17.48 -8.37 19.15
C LYS A 448 18.25 -7.98 17.88
N SER A 449 17.65 -8.23 16.71
CA SER A 449 18.28 -7.89 15.42
C SER A 449 18.37 -6.38 15.21
N LEU A 450 17.35 -5.62 15.63
CA LEU A 450 17.37 -4.17 15.63
C LEU A 450 18.39 -3.59 16.62
N GLU A 451 18.55 -4.20 17.80
CA GLU A 451 19.58 -3.80 18.79
C GLU A 451 21.00 -3.94 18.20
N VAL A 452 21.28 -5.08 17.55
CA VAL A 452 22.55 -5.30 16.86
C VAL A 452 22.72 -4.31 15.71
N PHE A 453 21.68 -4.10 14.91
CA PHE A 453 21.74 -3.18 13.77
C PHE A 453 22.01 -1.74 14.22
N ARG A 454 21.37 -1.27 15.30
CA ARG A 454 21.64 0.03 15.91
C ARG A 454 23.12 0.18 16.27
N ALA A 455 23.71 -0.83 16.91
CA ALA A 455 25.13 -0.81 17.26
C ALA A 455 26.04 -0.70 16.02
N MET A 456 25.71 -1.43 14.94
CA MET A 456 26.44 -1.35 13.67
C MET A 456 26.36 0.04 13.02
N LEU A 457 25.17 0.66 13.06
CA LEU A 457 24.95 2.02 12.53
C LEU A 457 25.80 3.05 13.28
N THR A 458 25.83 2.99 14.62
CA THR A 458 26.64 3.89 15.43
C THR A 458 28.13 3.71 15.19
N GLY A 459 28.63 2.46 15.10
CA GLY A 459 30.04 2.18 14.82
C GLY A 459 30.47 2.66 13.43
N SER A 460 29.62 2.51 12.41
CA SER A 460 29.89 2.96 11.05
C SER A 460 30.01 4.49 10.95
N ARG A 461 29.28 5.23 11.79
CA ARG A 461 29.33 6.70 11.85
C ARG A 461 30.58 7.25 12.54
N GLN A 462 31.19 6.49 13.45
CA GLN A 462 32.44 6.91 14.11
C GLN A 462 33.68 6.75 13.20
N ASN A 463 33.57 5.94 12.15
CA ASN A 463 34.66 5.66 11.19
C ASN A 463 34.57 6.52 9.92
N LYS A 464 33.55 7.38 9.78
CA LYS A 464 33.41 8.39 8.71
C LYS A 464 33.87 9.73 9.26
#